data_AF-A0A966EHU4-F1
#
_entry.id   AF-A0A966EHU4-F1
#
_cell.length_a   1.000
_cell.length_b   1.000
_cell.length_c   1.000
_cell.angle_alpha   90.00
_cell.angle_beta   90.00
_cell.angle_gamma   90.00
#
_symmetry.space_group_name_H-M   'P 1'
#
loop_
_entity.id
_entity.type
_entity.pdbx_description
1 polymer ?
#
loop_
_entity_poly.entity_id
_entity_poly.type
_entity_poly.pdbx_seq_one_letter_code
_entity_poly.pdbx_strand_id
1 'polypeptide(L)'
;MSHTQLQDALEQLMVRAPSALFKRARRLYLDKYPLDGRDCSSALRLFIAEERVEESVEPDPEKAPLGKIAVVTIRPTRLSLVHWQQKKAASEQMCSAYLQNTWGLDPSCFEALNDPWFRNGGHQQQAPAPHGFIWTRRTSFTTENNATDPNQ
;
A
#
# COMPACT_ATOMS: atom_id res chain seq x y z
N MET A 1 9.08 16.80 4.27
CA MET A 1 8.69 16.18 5.55
C MET A 1 8.76 14.68 5.36
N SER A 2 9.56 13.93 6.13
CA SER A 2 9.56 12.46 6.06
C SER A 2 8.44 11.92 6.96
N HIS A 3 7.49 11.19 6.39
CA HIS A 3 6.40 10.57 7.15
C HIS A 3 6.84 9.19 7.67
N THR A 4 7.81 9.15 8.58
CA THR A 4 8.44 7.87 9.04
C THR A 4 7.39 6.88 9.55
N GLN A 5 6.44 7.33 10.37
CA GLN A 5 5.36 6.48 10.87
C GLN A 5 4.45 5.93 9.77
N LEU A 6 4.18 6.72 8.73
CA LEU A 6 3.38 6.28 7.59
C LEU A 6 4.12 5.19 6.80
N GLN A 7 5.43 5.37 6.58
CA GLN A 7 6.30 4.40 5.93
C GLN A 7 6.39 3.07 6.71
N ASP A 8 6.56 3.13 8.03
CA ASP A 8 6.57 1.94 8.88
C ASP A 8 5.23 1.17 8.80
N ALA A 9 4.11 1.91 8.80
CA ALA A 9 2.78 1.32 8.63
C ALA A 9 2.61 0.63 7.28
N LEU A 10 3.13 1.23 6.20
CA LEU A 10 3.14 0.60 4.87
C LEU A 10 3.93 -0.69 4.87
N GLU A 11 5.13 -0.70 5.44
CA GLU A 11 5.96 -1.89 5.53
C GLU A 11 5.25 -3.03 6.26
N GLN A 12 4.67 -2.72 7.43
CA GLN A 12 3.91 -3.71 8.22
C GLN A 12 2.68 -4.26 7.50
N LEU A 13 1.99 -3.41 6.72
CA LEU A 13 0.85 -3.81 5.90
C LEU A 13 1.30 -4.72 4.75
N MET A 14 2.39 -4.36 4.06
CA MET A 14 2.89 -5.03 2.86
C MET A 14 3.51 -6.40 3.14
N VAL A 15 4.10 -6.61 4.31
CA VAL A 15 4.58 -7.94 4.74
C VAL A 15 3.49 -9.01 4.69
N ARG A 16 2.23 -8.62 4.91
CA ARG A 16 1.08 -9.52 4.99
C ARG A 16 0.14 -9.42 3.79
N ALA A 17 0.34 -8.42 2.93
CA ALA A 17 -0.52 -8.20 1.78
C ALA A 17 -0.32 -9.33 0.73
N PRO A 18 -1.39 -9.77 0.06
CA PRO A 18 -1.26 -10.67 -1.08
C PRO A 18 -0.32 -10.11 -2.15
N SER A 19 0.35 -11.01 -2.89
CA SER A 19 1.17 -10.63 -4.03
C SER A 19 0.40 -9.76 -5.03
N ALA A 20 1.11 -8.82 -5.67
CA ALA A 20 0.57 -7.96 -6.72
C ALA A 20 -0.01 -8.74 -7.92
N LEU A 21 0.43 -9.98 -8.12
CA LEU A 21 -0.12 -10.88 -9.14
C LEU A 21 -1.60 -11.22 -8.88
N PHE A 22 -2.04 -11.25 -7.62
CA PHE A 22 -3.42 -11.56 -7.25
C PHE A 22 -4.26 -10.29 -7.05
N LYS A 23 -4.42 -9.50 -8.12
CA LYS A 23 -5.05 -8.16 -8.12
C LYS A 23 -6.33 -8.07 -7.27
N ARG A 24 -7.26 -9.01 -7.43
CA ARG A 24 -8.54 -9.01 -6.71
C ARG A 24 -8.38 -9.26 -5.22
N ALA A 25 -7.57 -10.24 -4.83
CA ALA A 25 -7.30 -10.55 -3.42
C ALA A 25 -6.54 -9.40 -2.76
N ARG A 26 -5.61 -8.79 -3.50
CA ARG A 26 -4.84 -7.63 -3.03
C ARG A 26 -5.72 -6.41 -2.81
N ARG A 27 -6.61 -6.06 -3.75
CA ARG A 27 -7.57 -4.97 -3.57
C ARG A 27 -8.45 -5.21 -2.34
N LEU A 28 -9.03 -6.39 -2.21
CA LEU A 28 -9.86 -6.77 -1.05
C LEU A 28 -9.09 -6.66 0.27
N TYR A 29 -7.80 -7.01 0.27
CA TYR A 29 -6.94 -6.87 1.44
C TYR A 29 -6.74 -5.39 1.81
N LEU A 30 -6.43 -4.53 0.83
CA LEU A 30 -6.23 -3.09 1.05
C LEU A 30 -7.52 -2.35 1.45
N ASP A 31 -8.68 -2.84 1.01
CA ASP A 31 -9.97 -2.32 1.48
C ASP A 31 -10.25 -2.69 2.95
N LYS A 32 -9.74 -3.85 3.39
CA LYS A 32 -10.05 -4.44 4.69
C LYS A 32 -9.11 -4.01 5.80
N TYR A 33 -7.82 -3.85 5.49
CA TYR A 33 -6.78 -3.63 6.49
C TYR A 33 -6.22 -2.20 6.40
N PRO A 34 -6.41 -1.37 7.44
CA PRO A 34 -5.90 0.00 7.46
C PRO A 34 -4.40 0.04 7.78
N LEU A 35 -3.79 1.19 7.52
CA LEU A 35 -2.42 1.54 7.91
C LEU A 35 -2.27 1.66 9.42
N ASP A 36 -3.34 1.98 10.14
CA ASP A 36 -3.38 2.06 11.62
C ASP A 36 -2.96 0.76 12.33
N GLY A 37 -2.93 -0.37 11.61
CA GLY A 37 -2.76 -1.69 12.18
C GLY A 37 -4.07 -2.34 12.59
N ARG A 38 -4.00 -3.58 13.10
CA ARG A 38 -5.18 -4.42 13.37
C ARG A 38 -5.94 -4.01 14.63
N ASP A 39 -5.24 -3.42 15.59
CA ASP A 39 -5.77 -3.13 16.93
C ASP A 39 -6.17 -1.65 17.10
N CYS A 40 -6.46 -0.95 15.99
CA CYS A 40 -6.82 0.46 16.05
C CYS A 40 -8.20 0.66 16.72
N SER A 41 -8.24 1.51 17.76
CA SER A 41 -9.46 1.87 18.49
C SER A 41 -10.15 3.12 17.95
N SER A 42 -9.48 3.86 17.06
CA SER A 42 -10.04 5.07 16.43
C SER A 42 -11.25 4.74 15.55
N ALA A 43 -12.23 5.66 15.55
CA ALA A 43 -13.35 5.63 14.61
C ALA A 43 -12.90 5.98 13.18
N LEU A 44 -11.80 6.71 13.05
CA LEU A 44 -11.14 7.03 11.77
C LEU A 44 -10.02 6.05 11.49
N ARG A 45 -9.87 5.69 10.21
CA ARG A 45 -8.85 4.78 9.71
C ARG A 45 -8.30 5.26 8.38
N LEU A 46 -7.01 5.03 8.15
CA LEU A 46 -6.32 5.40 6.92
C LEU A 46 -6.03 4.13 6.09
N PHE A 47 -6.37 4.17 4.80
CA PHE A 47 -6.20 3.03 3.89
C PHE A 47 -5.45 3.43 2.62
N ILE A 48 -4.93 2.43 1.91
CA ILE A 48 -4.41 2.59 0.55
C ILE A 48 -5.57 2.45 -0.45
N ALA A 49 -5.99 3.57 -1.02
CA ALA A 49 -7.04 3.61 -2.04
C ALA A 49 -6.54 3.13 -3.39
N GLU A 50 -5.32 3.48 -3.76
CA GLU A 50 -4.72 3.08 -5.01
C GLU A 50 -3.22 2.90 -4.86
N GLU A 51 -2.64 2.04 -5.70
CA GLU A 51 -1.22 1.80 -5.76
C GLU A 51 -0.77 1.53 -7.20
N ARG A 52 0.50 1.80 -7.45
CA ARG A 52 1.23 1.38 -8.64
C ARG A 52 2.20 0.27 -8.25
N VAL A 53 2.30 -0.74 -9.12
CA VAL A 53 3.27 -1.84 -9.00
C VAL A 53 4.23 -1.77 -10.17
N GLU A 54 5.51 -1.80 -9.87
CA GLU A 54 6.60 -1.80 -10.84
C GLU A 54 7.48 -3.03 -10.58
N GLU A 55 7.77 -3.80 -11.63
CA GLU A 55 8.59 -5.00 -11.56
C GLU A 55 9.80 -4.84 -12.46
N SER A 56 10.99 -5.17 -11.96
CA SER A 56 12.22 -5.18 -12.72
C SER A 56 13.09 -6.37 -12.35
N VAL A 57 14.03 -6.69 -13.24
CA VAL A 57 15.07 -7.70 -12.99
C VAL A 57 16.42 -7.04 -13.15
N GLU A 58 17.24 -7.17 -12.12
CA GLU A 58 18.61 -6.65 -12.07
C GLU A 58 19.60 -7.82 -12.03
N PRO A 59 20.85 -7.65 -12.50
CA PRO A 59 21.89 -8.65 -12.29
C PRO A 59 22.24 -8.78 -10.81
N ASP A 60 22.47 -10.01 -10.33
CA ASP A 60 22.99 -10.27 -8.98
C ASP A 60 24.53 -10.30 -9.02
N PRO A 61 25.24 -9.29 -8.47
CA PRO A 61 26.69 -9.24 -8.53
C PRO A 61 27.37 -10.37 -7.75
N GLU A 62 26.71 -10.93 -6.73
CA GLU A 62 27.25 -12.03 -5.92
C GLU A 62 27.15 -13.39 -6.61
N LYS A 63 26.28 -13.50 -7.63
CA LYS A 63 25.97 -14.76 -8.33
C LYS A 63 26.15 -14.67 -9.84
N ALA A 64 26.99 -13.73 -10.30
CA ALA A 64 27.27 -13.56 -11.73
C ALA A 64 27.83 -14.85 -12.37
N PRO A 65 27.51 -15.15 -13.65
CA PRO A 65 26.69 -14.36 -14.57
C PRO A 65 25.19 -14.70 -14.55
N LEU A 66 24.81 -15.82 -13.92
CA LEU A 66 23.45 -16.38 -13.97
C LEU A 66 22.53 -15.86 -12.86
N GLY A 67 23.10 -15.21 -11.85
CA GLY A 67 22.39 -14.57 -10.77
C GLY A 67 21.60 -13.36 -11.23
N LYS A 68 20.34 -13.30 -10.81
CA LYS A 68 19.41 -12.21 -11.05
C LYS A 68 18.71 -11.86 -9.75
N ILE A 69 18.28 -10.60 -9.63
CA ILE A 69 17.46 -10.10 -8.53
C ILE A 69 16.14 -9.63 -9.14
N ALA A 70 15.04 -10.26 -8.76
CA ALA A 70 13.71 -9.72 -9.03
C ALA A 70 13.41 -8.61 -8.02
N VAL A 71 13.04 -7.45 -8.51
CA VAL A 71 12.68 -6.27 -7.70
C VAL A 71 11.23 -5.93 -7.96
N VAL A 72 10.43 -5.92 -6.90
CA VAL A 72 9.03 -5.47 -6.92
C VAL A 72 8.94 -4.20 -6.09
N THR A 73 8.47 -3.12 -6.71
CA THR A 73 8.26 -1.82 -6.09
C THR A 73 6.77 -1.50 -6.07
N ILE A 74 6.25 -1.24 -4.88
CA ILE A 74 4.87 -0.82 -4.62
C ILE A 74 4.88 0.65 -4.22
N ARG A 75 4.06 1.45 -4.88
CA ARG A 75 3.94 2.88 -4.63
C ARG A 75 2.47 3.24 -4.46
N PRO A 76 1.97 3.45 -3.25
CA PRO A 76 0.64 3.99 -3.04
C PRO A 76 0.51 5.34 -3.77
N THR A 77 -0.58 5.53 -4.49
CA THR A 77 -0.84 6.76 -5.26
C THR A 77 -1.98 7.58 -4.65
N ARG A 78 -2.93 6.92 -3.97
CA ARG A 78 -4.01 7.57 -3.21
C ARG A 78 -4.20 6.91 -1.86
N LEU A 79 -4.50 7.74 -0.87
CA LEU A 79 -4.91 7.33 0.47
C LEU A 79 -6.40 7.60 0.65
N SER A 80 -7.05 6.82 1.51
CA SER A 80 -8.42 7.08 1.94
C SER A 80 -8.50 7.21 3.46
N LEU A 81 -9.04 8.34 3.92
CA LEU A 81 -9.52 8.51 5.28
C LEU A 81 -10.95 8.00 5.35
N VAL A 82 -11.23 7.07 6.26
CA VAL A 82 -12.53 6.42 6.36
C VAL A 82 -13.09 6.55 7.77
N HIS A 83 -14.33 7.03 7.88
CA HIS A 83 -15.11 6.96 9.11
C HIS A 83 -15.70 5.56 9.25
N TRP A 84 -14.96 4.68 9.91
CA TRP A 84 -15.14 3.24 9.85
C TRP A 84 -16.55 2.81 10.28
N GLN A 85 -17.20 2.00 9.45
CA GLN A 85 -18.58 1.50 9.60
C GLN A 85 -19.68 2.58 9.63
N GLN A 86 -19.33 3.86 9.59
CA GLN A 86 -20.29 4.96 9.60
C GLN A 86 -20.66 5.35 8.16
N LYS A 87 -21.94 5.69 7.95
CA LYS A 87 -22.42 6.21 6.65
C LYS A 87 -22.24 7.72 6.53
N LYS A 88 -22.12 8.42 7.66
CA LYS A 88 -21.97 9.87 7.72
C LYS A 88 -20.50 10.24 7.85
N ALA A 89 -20.13 11.38 7.28
CA ALA A 89 -18.82 11.99 7.50
C ALA A 89 -18.55 12.18 9.00
N ALA A 90 -17.29 12.02 9.40
CA ALA A 90 -16.83 12.51 10.70
C ALA A 90 -16.79 14.04 10.68
N SER A 91 -16.70 14.68 11.86
CA SER A 91 -16.52 16.12 11.91
C SER A 91 -15.16 16.52 11.34
N GLU A 92 -15.08 17.69 10.72
CA GLU A 92 -13.83 18.22 10.16
C GLU A 92 -12.71 18.32 11.20
N GLN A 93 -13.05 18.65 12.46
CA GLN A 93 -12.08 18.70 13.55
C GLN A 93 -11.52 17.30 13.88
N MET A 94 -12.38 16.26 13.86
CA MET A 94 -11.94 14.89 14.10
C MET A 94 -11.02 14.41 12.97
N CYS A 95 -11.39 14.68 11.71
CA CYS A 95 -10.56 14.36 10.54
C CYS A 95 -9.19 15.06 10.61
N SER A 96 -9.20 16.37 10.88
CA SER A 96 -7.98 17.17 10.97
C SER A 96 -7.06 16.69 12.09
N ALA A 97 -7.61 16.49 13.30
CA ALA A 97 -6.84 16.01 14.44
C ALA A 97 -6.23 14.63 14.18
N TYR A 98 -6.99 13.71 13.59
CA TYR A 98 -6.49 12.38 13.26
C TYR A 98 -5.37 12.41 12.21
N LEU A 99 -5.57 13.10 11.08
CA LEU A 99 -4.58 13.15 10.01
C LEU A 99 -3.29 13.84 10.44
N GLN A 100 -3.40 14.96 11.17
CA GLN A 100 -2.24 15.73 11.60
C GLN A 100 -1.50 15.04 12.75
N ASN A 101 -2.21 14.61 13.79
CA ASN A 101 -1.56 14.09 15.00
C ASN A 101 -1.05 12.66 14.83
N THR A 102 -1.70 11.84 14.00
CA THR A 102 -1.33 10.43 13.80
C THR A 102 -0.39 10.23 12.61
N TRP A 103 -0.59 10.97 11.52
CA TRP A 103 0.12 10.71 10.25
C TRP A 103 0.96 11.90 9.75
N GLY A 104 0.81 13.08 10.37
CA GLY A 104 1.41 14.31 9.89
C GLY A 104 0.92 14.72 8.50
N LEU A 105 -0.29 14.29 8.10
CA LEU A 105 -0.88 14.58 6.79
C LEU A 105 -1.70 15.87 6.84
N ASP A 106 -1.74 16.58 5.71
CA ASP A 106 -2.57 17.78 5.54
C ASP A 106 -4.02 17.38 5.25
N PRO A 107 -4.99 17.71 6.12
CA PRO A 107 -6.39 17.39 5.91
C PRO A 107 -7.03 18.12 4.73
N SER A 108 -6.49 19.26 4.30
CA SER A 108 -7.06 20.05 3.20
C SER A 108 -6.96 19.36 1.84
N CYS A 109 -6.05 18.37 1.71
CA CYS A 109 -5.88 17.57 0.50
C CYS A 109 -6.92 16.44 0.36
N PHE A 110 -7.75 16.19 1.37
CA PHE A 110 -8.71 15.10 1.38
C PHE A 110 -10.09 15.55 0.91
N GLU A 111 -10.52 15.02 -0.23
CA GLU A 111 -11.82 15.30 -0.84
C GLU A 111 -12.82 14.19 -0.53
N ALA A 112 -14.05 14.55 -0.16
CA ALA A 112 -15.10 13.58 0.13
C ALA A 112 -15.59 12.87 -1.13
N LEU A 113 -15.83 11.55 -1.01
CA LEU A 113 -16.50 10.78 -2.05
C LEU A 113 -17.89 10.35 -1.60
N ASN A 114 -18.79 10.24 -2.56
CA ASN A 114 -20.17 9.80 -2.33
C ASN A 114 -20.27 8.28 -2.08
N ASP A 115 -19.35 7.51 -2.66
CA ASP A 115 -19.37 6.05 -2.54
C ASP A 115 -18.83 5.60 -1.17
N PRO A 116 -19.42 4.56 -0.55
CA PRO A 116 -18.86 3.97 0.66
C PRO A 116 -17.50 3.31 0.37
N TRP A 117 -16.63 3.30 1.37
CA TRP A 117 -15.31 2.69 1.27
C TRP A 117 -15.37 1.19 1.01
N PHE A 118 -16.06 0.46 1.88
CA PHE A 118 -16.05 -0.99 1.83
C PHE A 118 -17.43 -1.56 2.14
N ARG A 119 -17.99 -2.26 1.16
CA ARG A 119 -19.37 -2.76 1.20
C ARG A 119 -20.32 -1.56 1.38
N ASN A 120 -21.24 -1.61 2.35
CA ASN A 120 -22.26 -0.58 2.54
C ASN A 120 -21.96 0.39 3.70
N GLY A 121 -20.67 0.58 4.04
CA GLY A 121 -20.27 1.45 5.15
C GLY A 121 -18.87 2.03 4.98
N GLY A 122 -18.57 3.03 5.80
CA GLY A 122 -17.33 3.78 5.72
C GLY A 122 -17.47 4.99 4.80
N HIS A 123 -17.95 6.11 5.34
CA HIS A 123 -17.84 7.38 4.63
C HIS A 123 -16.36 7.69 4.41
N GLN A 124 -15.99 8.09 3.20
CA GLN A 124 -14.60 8.24 2.83
C GLN A 124 -14.26 9.63 2.28
N GLN A 125 -13.02 10.00 2.51
CA GLN A 125 -12.36 11.10 1.83
C GLN A 125 -11.04 10.56 1.28
N GLN A 126 -10.55 11.09 0.16
CA GLN A 126 -9.29 10.64 -0.43
C GLN A 126 -8.37 11.79 -0.80
N ALA A 127 -7.08 11.52 -0.72
CA ALA A 127 -6.02 12.43 -1.11
C ALA A 127 -4.93 11.68 -1.88
N PRO A 128 -4.12 12.38 -2.70
CA PRO A 128 -2.87 11.83 -3.21
C PRO A 128 -1.97 11.35 -2.06
N ALA A 129 -1.29 10.22 -2.26
CA ALA A 129 -0.30 9.75 -1.29
C ALA A 129 0.95 10.66 -1.32
N PRO A 130 1.63 10.88 -0.17
CA PRO A 130 2.86 11.66 -0.12
C PRO A 130 3.96 11.09 -1.04
N HIS A 131 4.80 11.97 -1.58
CA HIS A 131 5.98 11.56 -2.35
C HIS A 131 6.95 10.73 -1.51
N GLY A 132 7.60 9.74 -2.13
CA GLY A 132 8.57 8.87 -1.45
C GLY A 132 7.96 7.72 -0.64
N PHE A 133 6.63 7.64 -0.57
CA PHE A 133 5.91 6.53 0.06
C PHE A 133 5.99 5.28 -0.83
N ILE A 134 6.94 4.38 -0.52
CA ILE A 134 7.33 3.27 -1.39
C ILE A 134 7.66 2.05 -0.54
N TRP A 135 7.29 0.87 -1.01
CA TRP A 135 7.79 -0.40 -0.48
C TRP A 135 8.48 -1.19 -1.58
N THR A 136 9.66 -1.74 -1.31
CA THR A 136 10.43 -2.53 -2.27
C THR A 136 10.78 -3.89 -1.69
N ARG A 137 10.57 -4.95 -2.47
CA ARG A 137 11.06 -6.30 -2.17
C ARG A 137 12.02 -6.76 -3.25
N ARG A 138 13.16 -7.31 -2.80
CA ARG A 138 14.18 -7.91 -3.67
C ARG A 138 14.26 -9.40 -3.38
N THR A 139 14.42 -10.21 -4.42
CA THR A 139 14.58 -11.66 -4.27
C THR A 139 15.56 -12.18 -5.31
N SER A 140 16.67 -12.76 -4.85
CA SER A 140 17.66 -13.37 -5.74
C SER A 140 17.16 -14.70 -6.30
N PHE A 141 17.44 -14.94 -7.57
CA PHE A 141 17.22 -16.20 -8.26
C PHE A 141 18.34 -16.46 -9.27
N THR A 142 18.44 -17.68 -9.77
CA THR A 142 19.41 -18.06 -10.82
C THR A 142 18.63 -18.52 -12.03
N THR A 143 18.98 -18.01 -13.21
CA THR A 143 18.42 -18.53 -14.46
C THR A 143 19.08 -19.87 -14.76
N GLU A 144 18.32 -20.96 -14.67
CA GLU A 144 18.79 -22.26 -15.16
C GLU A 144 18.88 -22.21 -16.68
N ASN A 145 20.05 -22.56 -17.23
CA ASN A 145 20.20 -22.83 -18.66
C ASN A 145 19.49 -24.15 -18.96
N ASN A 146 18.19 -24.13 -19.23
CA ASN A 146 17.53 -25.23 -19.93
C ASN A 146 17.92 -25.17 -21.42
N ALA A 147 19.19 -25.46 -21.69
CA ALA A 147 19.59 -26.02 -22.97
C ALA A 147 19.29 -27.52 -22.91
N THR A 148 18.01 -27.87 -23.01
CA THR A 148 17.66 -29.21 -23.45
C THR A 148 17.92 -29.22 -24.95
N ASP A 149 19.12 -29.64 -25.36
CA ASP A 149 19.39 -29.99 -26.76
C ASP A 149 18.44 -31.14 -27.13
N PRO A 150 17.48 -30.96 -28.03
CA PRO A 150 16.72 -32.07 -28.58
C PRO A 150 17.49 -32.58 -29.80
N ASN A 151 18.61 -33.28 -29.58
CA ASN A 151 19.21 -34.28 -30.49
C ASN A 151 20.69 -34.53 -30.16
N GLN A 152 20.99 -35.65 -29.50
CA GLN A 152 22.08 -36.55 -29.89
C GLN A 152 21.68 -38.00 -29.61
#